data_AF-A0A3B9R3Q7-F1
#
_entry.id   AF-A0A3B9R3Q7-F1
#
_cell.length_a   1.000
_cell.length_b   1.000
_cell.length_c   1.000
_cell.angle_alpha   90.00
_cell.angle_beta   90.00
_cell.angle_gamma   90.00
#
_symmetry.space_group_name_H-M   'P 1'
#
loop_
_entity.id
_entity.type
_entity.pdbx_description
1 polymer ?
#
loop_
_entity_poly.entity_id
_entity_poly.type
_entity_poly.pdbx_seq_one_letter_code
_entity_poly.pdbx_strand_id
1 'polypeptide(L)'
;RSYDARNIEKISLTRDQFRLGQKEYQGILSVETFEGDFLENYNPKNSLVVPFEQPVPKKNYFVQSYTPENNSFERIPDYRRMLFWKPNVNITESDYNYEFYTSDLEGTFEIILNGFTSYGKPLHVVKEIEVTTKNLN
;
A
#
# COMPACT_ATOMS: atom_id res chain seq x y z
N ARG A 1 27.01 -24.87 -23.01
CA ARG A 1 25.98 -24.55 -24.02
C ARG A 1 25.79 -23.04 -23.99
N SER A 2 25.71 -22.39 -25.16
CA SER A 2 25.48 -20.94 -25.28
C SER A 2 23.97 -20.66 -25.29
N TYR A 3 23.54 -19.53 -24.73
CA TYR A 3 22.18 -19.03 -24.87
C TYR A 3 21.98 -18.40 -26.26
N ASP A 4 20.78 -18.52 -26.85
CA ASP A 4 20.47 -17.92 -28.16
C ASP A 4 20.19 -16.42 -28.00
N ALA A 5 21.03 -15.59 -28.64
CA ALA A 5 20.94 -14.14 -28.52
C ALA A 5 19.64 -13.56 -29.14
N ARG A 6 18.96 -14.31 -30.03
CA ARG A 6 17.71 -13.86 -30.66
C ARG A 6 16.53 -13.77 -29.68
N ASN A 7 16.65 -14.42 -28.53
CA ASN A 7 15.64 -14.40 -27.48
C ASN A 7 15.84 -13.24 -26.50
N ILE A 8 16.90 -12.45 -26.66
CA ILE A 8 17.22 -11.32 -25.78
C ILE A 8 16.50 -10.07 -26.30
N GLU A 9 15.65 -9.50 -25.47
CA GLU A 9 14.98 -8.23 -25.74
C GLU A 9 15.88 -7.05 -25.38
N LYS A 10 16.51 -7.11 -24.21
CA LYS A 10 17.25 -5.98 -23.66
C LYS A 10 18.43 -6.43 -22.81
N ILE A 11 19.53 -5.69 -22.93
CA ILE A 11 20.69 -5.80 -22.04
C ILE A 11 20.93 -4.42 -21.43
N SER A 12 21.04 -4.37 -20.10
CA SER A 12 21.34 -3.14 -19.35
C SER A 12 22.55 -3.33 -18.46
N LEU A 13 23.41 -2.31 -18.41
CA LEU A 13 24.62 -2.31 -17.58
C LEU A 13 24.56 -1.15 -16.59
N THR A 14 24.57 -1.47 -15.30
CA THR A 14 24.77 -0.51 -14.21
C THR A 14 26.19 -0.71 -13.68
N ARG A 15 26.99 0.35 -13.63
CA ARG A 15 28.38 0.29 -13.14
C ARG A 15 28.52 0.67 -11.67
N ASP A 16 27.44 1.12 -11.05
CA ASP A 16 27.41 1.48 -9.65
C ASP A 16 27.53 0.24 -8.76
N GLN A 17 28.10 0.43 -7.57
CA GLN A 17 28.23 -0.63 -6.58
C GLN A 17 26.83 -1.12 -6.17
N PHE A 18 26.58 -2.42 -6.36
CA PHE A 18 25.34 -3.08 -5.97
C PHE A 18 25.58 -3.99 -4.78
N ARG A 19 24.74 -3.86 -3.75
CA ARG A 19 24.83 -4.67 -2.54
C ARG A 19 23.63 -5.60 -2.45
N LEU A 20 23.89 -6.91 -2.44
CA LEU A 20 22.89 -7.95 -2.25
C LEU A 20 23.21 -8.73 -0.97
N GLY A 21 22.43 -8.50 0.09
CA GLY A 21 22.73 -9.03 1.42
C GLY A 21 24.08 -8.52 1.94
N GLN A 22 24.99 -9.45 2.28
CA GLN A 22 26.35 -9.13 2.75
C GLN A 22 27.39 -9.10 1.61
N LYS A 23 26.97 -9.27 0.34
CA LYS A 23 27.88 -9.29 -0.81
C LYS A 23 27.81 -7.97 -1.56
N GLU A 24 28.96 -7.51 -2.00
CA GLU A 24 29.12 -6.31 -2.82
C GLU A 24 29.59 -6.68 -4.23
N TYR A 25 28.97 -6.07 -5.22
CA TYR A 25 29.22 -6.29 -6.64
C TYR A 25 29.56 -4.96 -7.30
N GLN A 26 30.55 -4.96 -8.18
CA GLN A 26 31.03 -3.78 -8.91
C GLN A 26 30.23 -3.59 -10.22
N GLY A 27 28.91 -3.47 -10.07
CA GLY A 27 27.97 -3.35 -11.19
C GLY A 27 27.10 -4.58 -11.41
N ILE A 28 26.10 -4.38 -12.27
CA ILE A 28 25.07 -5.37 -12.64
C ILE A 28 24.96 -5.40 -14.16
N LEU A 29 24.97 -6.61 -14.72
CA LEU A 29 24.52 -6.86 -16.09
C LEU A 29 23.13 -7.50 -15.99
N SER A 30 22.10 -6.77 -16.44
CA SER A 30 20.73 -7.26 -16.50
C SER A 30 20.41 -7.68 -17.94
N VAL A 31 19.84 -8.88 -18.10
CA VAL A 31 19.42 -9.42 -19.39
C VAL A 31 17.93 -9.77 -19.28
N GLU A 32 17.15 -9.26 -20.21
CA GLU A 32 15.70 -9.46 -20.30
C GLU A 32 15.38 -10.17 -21.62
N THR A 33 14.54 -11.19 -21.55
CA THR A 33 14.11 -12.01 -22.68
C THR A 33 12.67 -11.67 -23.03
N PHE A 34 12.31 -11.73 -24.32
CA PHE A 34 10.97 -11.35 -24.79
C PHE A 34 9.83 -12.06 -24.05
N GLU A 35 10.00 -13.36 -23.75
CA GLU A 35 8.98 -14.17 -23.08
C GLU A 35 9.17 -14.26 -21.56
N GLY A 36 10.23 -13.64 -21.01
CA GLY A 36 10.56 -13.74 -19.58
C GLY A 36 10.92 -15.16 -19.07
N ASP A 37 11.18 -16.11 -19.96
CA ASP A 37 11.36 -17.54 -19.69
C ASP A 37 12.83 -17.99 -19.58
N PHE A 38 13.74 -17.05 -19.31
CA PHE A 38 15.20 -17.31 -19.28
C PHE A 38 15.61 -18.53 -18.43
N LEU A 39 14.97 -18.71 -17.26
CA LEU A 39 15.27 -19.80 -16.34
C LEU A 39 14.78 -21.17 -16.82
N GLU A 40 13.79 -21.23 -17.72
CA GLU A 40 13.28 -22.49 -18.27
C GLU A 40 14.27 -23.09 -19.27
N ASN A 41 14.92 -22.21 -20.04
CA ASN A 41 15.77 -22.59 -21.17
C ASN A 41 17.27 -22.57 -20.85
N TYR A 42 17.68 -21.97 -19.72
CA TYR A 42 19.08 -21.80 -19.37
C TYR A 42 19.35 -21.93 -17.87
N ASN A 43 20.10 -22.97 -17.50
CA ASN A 43 20.55 -23.20 -16.13
C ASN A 43 22.09 -23.27 -16.06
N PRO A 44 22.77 -22.13 -15.81
CA PRO A 44 24.22 -22.10 -15.74
C PRO A 44 24.71 -22.72 -14.41
N LYS A 45 25.86 -23.40 -14.44
CA LYS A 45 26.39 -24.12 -13.26
C LYS A 45 26.67 -23.25 -12.03
N ASN A 46 26.80 -21.93 -12.21
CA ASN A 46 27.10 -20.96 -11.16
C ASN A 46 25.99 -19.90 -11.01
N SER A 47 24.71 -20.27 -11.24
CA SER A 47 23.57 -19.40 -10.89
C SER A 47 23.10 -19.60 -9.46
N LEU A 48 22.49 -18.56 -8.93
CA LEU A 48 21.62 -18.61 -7.77
C LEU A 48 20.25 -18.07 -8.21
N VAL A 49 19.21 -18.89 -8.07
CA VAL A 49 17.82 -18.45 -8.27
C VAL A 49 17.28 -18.07 -6.90
N VAL A 50 16.95 -16.79 -6.72
CA VAL A 50 16.37 -16.27 -5.48
C VAL A 50 14.92 -15.91 -5.76
N PRO A 51 13.95 -16.38 -4.95
CA PRO A 51 12.59 -15.89 -5.03
C PRO A 51 12.60 -14.39 -4.72
N PHE A 52 12.22 -13.58 -5.69
CA PHE A 52 12.13 -12.13 -5.53
C PHE A 52 10.68 -11.75 -5.28
N GLU A 53 10.37 -11.35 -4.04
CA GLU A 53 9.08 -10.76 -3.74
C GLU A 53 9.10 -9.30 -4.20
N GLN A 54 8.19 -8.96 -5.11
CA GLN A 54 8.02 -7.57 -5.52
C GLN A 54 7.48 -6.75 -4.33
N PRO A 55 7.90 -5.48 -4.19
CA PRO A 55 7.30 -4.59 -3.22
C PRO A 55 5.79 -4.51 -3.45
N VAL A 56 4.99 -4.85 -2.44
CA VAL A 56 3.54 -4.68 -2.51
C VAL A 56 3.23 -3.19 -2.58
N PRO A 57 2.47 -2.71 -3.59
CA PRO A 57 2.12 -1.31 -3.68
C PRO A 57 1.34 -0.89 -2.43
N LYS A 58 1.65 0.30 -1.90
CA LYS A 58 0.89 0.86 -0.78
C LYS A 58 -0.55 1.10 -1.24
N LYS A 59 -1.51 0.46 -0.58
CA LYS A 59 -2.92 0.66 -0.87
C LYS A 59 -3.34 2.08 -0.48
N ASN A 60 -3.94 2.79 -1.43
CA ASN A 60 -4.67 4.02 -1.16
C ASN A 60 -6.05 3.65 -0.64
N TYR A 61 -6.32 3.98 0.62
CA TYR A 61 -7.63 3.74 1.23
C TYR A 61 -8.60 4.84 0.80
N PHE A 62 -9.85 4.43 0.60
CA PHE A 62 -10.93 5.35 0.21
C PHE A 62 -11.23 6.34 1.34
N VAL A 63 -11.34 7.62 0.99
CA VAL A 63 -11.74 8.71 1.89
C VAL A 63 -12.84 9.48 1.19
N GLN A 64 -14.03 9.52 1.77
CA GLN A 64 -15.15 10.27 1.22
C GLN A 64 -14.92 11.77 1.44
N SER A 65 -15.31 12.57 0.45
CA SER A 65 -15.36 14.03 0.54
C SER A 65 -16.66 14.54 -0.06
N TYR A 66 -17.31 15.46 0.65
CA TYR A 66 -18.47 16.22 0.18
C TYR A 66 -18.15 17.73 0.08
N THR A 67 -16.89 18.08 -0.17
CA THR A 67 -16.54 19.49 -0.36
C THR A 67 -17.27 20.07 -1.59
N PRO A 68 -17.61 21.37 -1.58
CA PRO A 68 -18.33 22.01 -2.68
C PRO A 68 -17.60 21.95 -4.04
N GLU A 69 -16.28 21.73 -4.06
CA GLU A 69 -15.56 21.51 -5.32
C GLU A 69 -15.86 20.12 -5.95
N ASN A 70 -16.48 19.22 -5.19
CA ASN A 70 -16.78 17.84 -5.59
C ASN A 70 -18.30 17.58 -5.70
N ASN A 71 -18.95 18.28 -6.62
CA ASN A 71 -20.40 18.21 -6.87
C ASN A 71 -20.92 16.86 -7.41
N SER A 72 -20.05 15.85 -7.56
CA SER A 72 -20.45 14.55 -8.13
C SER A 72 -21.36 13.74 -7.21
N PHE A 73 -21.33 14.01 -5.89
CA PHE A 73 -22.03 13.22 -4.88
C PHE A 73 -23.30 13.86 -4.32
N GLU A 74 -23.67 15.09 -4.69
CA GLU A 74 -24.82 15.81 -4.10
C GLU A 74 -26.16 15.07 -4.22
N ARG A 75 -26.31 14.21 -5.24
CA ARG A 75 -27.56 13.48 -5.53
C ARG A 75 -27.40 11.96 -5.42
N ILE A 76 -26.27 11.48 -4.90
CA ILE A 76 -26.00 10.06 -4.75
C ILE A 76 -26.09 9.71 -3.26
N PRO A 77 -27.06 8.89 -2.84
CA PRO A 77 -27.18 8.51 -1.45
C PRO A 77 -25.96 7.68 -0.99
N ASP A 78 -25.43 7.98 0.18
CA ASP A 78 -24.30 7.31 0.79
C ASP A 78 -24.74 6.26 1.82
N TYR A 79 -24.54 4.99 1.46
CA TYR A 79 -24.83 3.83 2.31
C TYR A 79 -23.58 3.18 2.94
N ARG A 80 -22.44 3.90 3.01
CA ARG A 80 -21.20 3.37 3.60
C ARG A 80 -21.40 3.04 5.08
N ARG A 81 -21.11 1.80 5.46
CA ARG A 81 -21.06 1.37 6.87
C ARG A 81 -19.71 1.66 7.55
N MET A 82 -18.65 1.74 6.74
CA MET A 82 -17.31 2.13 7.19
C MET A 82 -17.09 3.59 6.80
N LEU A 83 -17.20 4.48 7.79
CA LEU A 83 -17.12 5.93 7.56
C LEU A 83 -15.68 6.39 7.31
N PHE A 84 -14.73 5.76 8.01
CA PHE A 84 -13.32 6.13 7.99
C PHE A 84 -12.43 4.90 8.22
N TRP A 85 -11.31 4.81 7.51
CA TRP A 85 -10.30 3.79 7.73
C TRP A 85 -8.89 4.31 7.45
N LYS A 86 -8.06 4.35 8.49
CA LYS A 86 -6.66 4.75 8.39
C LYS A 86 -5.77 3.84 9.24
N PRO A 87 -5.15 2.80 8.64
CA PRO A 87 -4.43 1.78 9.39
C PRO A 87 -3.04 2.22 9.84
N ASN A 88 -2.48 3.26 9.22
CA ASN A 88 -1.15 3.77 9.53
C ASN A 88 -1.29 5.17 10.11
N VAL A 89 -1.10 5.24 11.42
CA VAL A 89 -1.16 6.46 12.21
C VAL A 89 0.06 6.46 13.12
N ASN A 90 0.81 7.56 13.12
CA ASN A 90 1.89 7.79 14.08
C ASN A 90 1.54 9.02 14.90
N ILE A 91 1.37 8.84 16.20
CA ILE A 91 1.01 9.90 17.15
C ILE A 91 2.30 10.30 17.86
N THR A 92 2.90 11.40 17.42
CA THR A 92 4.18 11.92 17.96
C THR A 92 3.98 13.03 18.98
N GLU A 93 2.84 13.71 18.93
CA GLU A 93 2.47 14.80 19.84
C GLU A 93 1.30 14.36 20.74
N SER A 94 0.98 15.16 21.77
CA SER A 94 -0.10 14.83 22.71
C SER A 94 -1.49 14.83 22.07
N ASP A 95 -1.70 15.68 21.06
CA ASP A 95 -2.99 15.88 20.42
C ASP A 95 -2.95 15.41 18.96
N TYR A 96 -4.00 14.69 18.56
CA TYR A 96 -4.11 14.16 17.22
C TYR A 96 -5.55 14.20 16.72
N ASN A 97 -5.79 15.05 15.72
CA ASN A 97 -7.12 15.35 15.22
C ASN A 97 -7.32 14.80 13.81
N TYR A 98 -8.53 14.33 13.55
CA TYR A 98 -8.99 13.94 12.22
C TYR A 98 -10.42 14.34 11.97
N GLU A 99 -10.70 14.61 10.71
CA GLU A 99 -12.01 14.93 10.20
C GLU A 99 -12.37 13.94 9.11
N PHE A 100 -13.63 13.52 9.10
CA PHE A 100 -14.20 12.65 8.09
C PHE A 100 -15.69 12.91 7.97
N TYR A 101 -16.26 12.54 6.83
CA TYR A 101 -17.70 12.65 6.61
C TYR A 101 -18.42 11.36 6.98
N THR A 102 -19.57 11.51 7.64
CA THR A 102 -20.53 10.42 7.88
C THR A 102 -21.26 10.04 6.58
N SER A 103 -21.95 8.91 6.62
CA SER A 103 -22.88 8.47 5.57
C SER A 103 -24.28 9.01 5.83
N ASP A 104 -25.22 8.74 4.92
CA ASP A 104 -26.65 9.03 5.10
C ASP A 104 -27.36 8.02 6.02
N LEU A 105 -26.66 6.95 6.43
CA LEU A 105 -27.18 5.98 7.38
C LEU A 105 -27.21 6.55 8.81
N GLU A 106 -28.39 6.57 9.40
CA GLU A 106 -28.57 6.80 10.83
C GLU A 106 -28.15 5.58 11.67
N GLY A 107 -27.72 5.85 12.90
CA GLY A 107 -27.44 4.83 13.90
C GLY A 107 -26.15 5.08 14.65
N THR A 108 -25.82 4.13 15.51
CA THR A 108 -24.60 4.15 16.32
C THR A 108 -23.45 3.49 15.56
N PHE A 109 -22.35 4.22 15.40
CA PHE A 109 -21.11 3.74 14.81
C PHE A 109 -20.02 3.64 15.87
N GLU A 110 -19.16 2.64 15.72
CA GLU A 110 -18.03 2.42 16.60
C GLU A 110 -16.75 3.02 16.00
N ILE A 111 -16.02 3.77 16.83
CA ILE A 111 -14.67 4.25 16.58
C ILE A 111 -13.71 3.34 17.34
N ILE A 112 -12.88 2.62 16.58
CA ILE A 112 -11.90 1.69 17.13
C ILE A 112 -10.51 2.21 16.82
N LEU A 113 -9.70 2.43 17.86
CA LEU A 113 -8.28 2.72 17.76
C LEU A 113 -7.48 1.56 18.34
N ASN A 114 -6.73 0.89 17.47
CA ASN A 114 -5.79 -0.17 17.82
C ASN A 114 -4.36 0.27 17.53
N GLY A 115 -3.42 -0.07 18.40
CA GLY A 115 -2.02 0.22 18.15
C GLY A 115 -1.08 -0.27 19.25
N PHE A 116 0.15 0.22 19.20
CA PHE A 116 1.17 -0.05 20.20
C PHE A 116 1.84 1.26 20.61
N THR A 117 2.21 1.37 21.89
CA THR A 117 3.05 2.48 22.36
C THR A 117 4.49 2.34 21.86
N SER A 118 5.31 3.37 22.02
CA SER A 118 6.75 3.34 21.69
C SER A 118 7.53 2.24 22.42
N TYR A 119 7.02 1.77 23.56
CA TYR A 119 7.60 0.66 24.34
C TYR A 119 6.96 -0.70 24.01
N GLY A 120 6.12 -0.79 22.97
CA GLY A 120 5.49 -2.03 22.51
C GLY A 120 4.28 -2.49 23.30
N LYS A 121 3.70 -1.66 24.18
CA LYS A 121 2.47 -2.02 24.90
C LYS A 121 1.25 -1.88 23.97
N PRO A 122 0.36 -2.88 23.87
CA PRO A 122 -0.84 -2.77 23.05
C PRO A 122 -1.80 -1.71 23.62
N LEU A 123 -2.47 -1.02 22.71
CA LEU A 123 -3.53 -0.05 22.98
C LEU A 123 -4.79 -0.48 22.22
N HIS A 124 -5.92 -0.50 22.92
CA HIS A 124 -7.24 -0.71 22.35
C HIS A 124 -8.20 0.29 22.97
N VAL A 125 -8.80 1.14 22.13
CA VAL A 125 -9.78 2.13 22.53
C VAL A 125 -11.00 1.99 21.64
N VAL A 126 -12.17 1.96 22.29
CA VAL A 126 -13.47 1.93 21.64
C VAL A 126 -14.28 3.12 22.09
N LYS A 127 -14.89 3.82 21.15
CA LYS A 127 -15.84 4.90 21.37
C LYS A 127 -17.00 4.76 20.41
N GLU A 128 -18.11 5.40 20.72
CA GLU A 128 -19.30 5.39 19.89
C GLU A 128 -19.64 6.81 19.48
N ILE A 129 -20.18 6.95 18.28
CA ILE A 129 -20.80 8.17 17.78
C ILE A 129 -22.18 7.82 17.23
N GLU A 130 -23.14 8.70 17.45
CA GLU A 130 -24.50 8.54 16.92
C GLU A 130 -24.70 9.50 15.75
N VAL A 131 -25.09 8.94 14.60
CA VAL A 131 -25.45 9.71 13.41
C VAL A 131 -26.97 9.79 13.37
N THR A 132 -27.49 11.01 13.37
CA THR A 132 -28.92 11.30 13.32
C THR A 132 -29.21 12.26 12.19
N THR A 133 -30.36 12.12 11.53
CA THR A 133 -30.78 13.10 10.54
C THR A 133 -31.08 14.42 11.23
N LYS A 134 -30.57 15.51 10.65
CA LYS A 134 -30.86 16.85 11.14
C LYS A 134 -32.34 17.13 10.90
N ASN A 135 -33.15 17.15 11.96
CA ASN A 135 -34.50 17.71 11.89
C ASN A 135 -34.37 19.22 11.66
N LEU A 136 -34.52 19.64 10.40
CA LEU A 136 -34.67 21.04 10.05
C LEU A 136 -36.08 21.47 10.49
N ASN A 137 -36.17 22.13 11.65
CA ASN A 137 -37.33 22.94 12.02
C ASN A 137 -37.39 24.21 11.17
#